data_AF-A0A8K0TK74-F1
#
_entry.id   AF-A0A8K0TK74-F1
#
_cell.length_a   1.000
_cell.length_b   1.000
_cell.length_c   1.000
_cell.angle_alpha   90.00
_cell.angle_beta   90.00
_cell.angle_gamma   90.00
#
_symmetry.space_group_name_H-M   'P 1'
#
loop_
_entity.id
_entity.type
_entity.pdbx_description
1 polymer ?
#
loop_
_entity_poly.entity_id
_entity_poly.type
_entity_poly.pdbx_seq_one_letter_code
_entity_poly.pdbx_strand_id
1 'polypeptide(L)'
;MNPLPSGACAQCGKVTTKRCVGCNNGPDYVAGDASDIFYCSKPCQAQHRTAHGSYCIRMITRKEVVRAGRILKSAFLTYKAVFYEHDILKIGLEKDVLTLHLPPLRLDGRRLKGSWGPFPGKIPCNITEREAALCFKQCNAAVALLGPLSRKLLSGTGWDITLMNGQLKNPVFRPRLSGGNPDPPVVWHAAIRARHSESQEEFIIDPTGAQYGISRPCMPFSQYQANYRGVWLPDRPYDQHERTDLNLILDKPSCTEIAHLQHKDPSPMFDLRVEMCARAHFADFISNRKGLNRTMLDNTDAGFEKEMNAFISDLRNHLNGFDW
;
A
#
# COMPACT_ATOMS: atom_id res chain seq x y z
N MET A 1 -3.44 1.94 32.73
CA MET A 1 -3.14 3.04 31.80
C MET A 1 -1.66 3.34 31.91
N ASN A 2 -0.90 3.26 30.81
CA ASN A 2 0.51 3.64 30.84
C ASN A 2 0.62 5.17 30.99
N PRO A 3 1.58 5.69 31.78
CA PRO A 3 1.79 7.13 31.91
C PRO A 3 2.12 7.74 30.54
N LEU A 4 1.54 8.92 30.25
CA LEU A 4 1.87 9.65 29.04
C LEU A 4 3.36 10.02 29.03
N PRO A 5 4.02 9.98 27.86
CA PRO A 5 5.39 10.47 27.73
C PRO A 5 5.50 11.90 28.26
N SER A 6 6.47 12.15 29.14
CA SER A 6 6.78 13.47 29.70
C SER A 6 8.16 13.93 29.27
N GLY A 7 8.32 15.22 29.02
CA GLY A 7 9.59 15.84 28.66
C GLY A 7 9.71 17.27 29.19
N ALA A 8 10.89 17.86 29.04
CA ALA A 8 11.13 19.26 29.38
C ALA A 8 10.61 20.18 28.27
N CYS A 9 9.96 21.28 28.65
CA CYS A 9 9.52 22.28 27.69
C CYS A 9 10.74 22.87 26.96
N ALA A 10 10.75 22.82 25.62
CA ALA A 10 11.86 23.28 24.81
C ALA A 10 12.20 24.79 24.98
N GLN A 11 11.26 25.59 25.51
CA GLN A 11 11.45 27.02 25.74
C GLN A 11 11.88 27.37 27.17
N CYS A 12 11.36 26.69 28.19
CA CYS A 12 11.51 27.10 29.59
C CYS A 12 11.93 25.99 30.56
N GLY A 13 12.17 24.77 30.06
CA GLY A 13 12.64 23.62 30.85
C GLY A 13 11.59 22.95 31.73
N LYS A 14 10.42 23.55 31.96
CA LYS A 14 9.36 22.97 32.80
C LYS A 14 8.89 21.62 32.27
N VAL A 15 8.73 20.64 33.15
CA VAL A 15 8.19 19.31 32.82
C VAL A 15 6.76 19.44 32.29
N THR A 16 6.45 18.74 31.21
CA THR A 16 5.14 18.74 30.55
C THR A 16 4.93 17.43 29.79
N THR A 17 3.67 17.05 29.59
CA THR A 17 3.27 15.93 28.72
C THR A 17 2.73 16.41 27.36
N LYS A 18 2.61 17.73 27.18
CA LYS A 18 2.08 18.33 25.95
C LYS A 18 3.17 18.35 24.88
N ARG A 19 2.89 17.69 23.76
CA ARG A 19 3.76 17.62 22.57
C ARG A 19 3.28 18.57 21.48
N CYS A 20 4.16 18.95 20.58
CA CYS A 20 3.80 19.72 19.41
C CYS A 20 2.88 18.91 18.49
N VAL A 21 1.65 19.39 18.25
CA VAL A 21 0.66 18.66 17.44
C VAL A 21 1.12 18.40 16.01
N GLY A 22 1.95 19.29 15.43
CA GLY A 22 2.44 19.16 14.06
C GLY A 22 3.45 18.01 13.90
N CYS A 23 4.56 18.07 14.65
CA CYS A 23 5.67 17.13 14.48
C CYS A 23 5.58 15.88 15.36
N ASN A 24 4.69 15.84 16.36
CA ASN A 24 4.47 14.64 17.16
C ASN A 24 4.14 13.44 16.28
N ASN A 25 4.71 12.28 16.65
CA ASN A 25 4.63 11.03 15.88
C ASN A 25 5.12 11.18 14.42
N GLY A 26 6.03 12.12 14.15
CA GLY A 26 6.74 12.20 12.88
C GLY A 26 7.55 10.93 12.65
N PRO A 27 7.55 10.37 11.43
CA PRO A 27 8.32 9.16 11.16
C PRO A 27 9.82 9.49 11.00
N ASP A 28 10.65 8.57 11.47
CA ASP A 28 12.09 8.59 11.20
C ASP A 28 12.35 8.49 9.69
N TYR A 29 13.28 9.31 9.22
CA TYR A 29 13.94 9.13 7.92
C TYR A 29 15.27 8.40 8.10
N VAL A 30 16.04 8.88 9.07
CA VAL A 30 17.21 8.20 9.64
C VAL A 30 16.83 7.75 11.05
N ALA A 31 17.30 6.58 11.48
CA ALA A 31 16.96 6.03 12.79
C ALA A 31 17.25 7.05 13.90
N GLY A 32 16.20 7.43 14.65
CA GLY A 32 16.28 8.36 15.77
C GLY A 32 16.32 9.85 15.40
N ASP A 33 16.10 10.23 14.14
CA ASP A 33 16.08 11.63 13.73
C ASP A 33 14.74 12.34 13.99
N ALA A 34 13.66 11.59 14.21
CA ALA A 34 12.43 12.12 14.76
C ALA A 34 12.51 12.17 16.30
N SER A 35 12.13 13.30 16.88
CA SER A 35 12.15 13.54 18.32
C SER A 35 10.89 14.29 18.72
N ASP A 36 10.34 13.92 19.87
CA ASP A 36 9.18 14.58 20.42
C ASP A 36 9.58 15.95 21.01
N ILE A 37 8.92 17.01 20.55
CA ILE A 37 9.12 18.37 21.05
C ILE A 37 7.99 18.73 22.02
N PHE A 38 8.36 19.14 23.23
CA PHE A 38 7.44 19.38 24.34
C PHE A 38 7.28 20.87 24.65
N TYR A 39 6.05 21.29 24.97
CA TYR A 39 5.75 22.67 25.36
C TYR A 39 4.78 22.73 26.53
N CYS A 40 5.08 23.47 27.60
CA CYS A 40 4.14 23.59 28.73
C CYS A 40 2.91 24.45 28.37
N SER A 41 3.03 25.32 27.36
CA SER A 41 2.00 26.28 26.95
C SER A 41 2.12 26.69 25.48
N LYS A 42 1.04 27.23 24.91
CA LYS A 42 1.03 27.82 23.55
C LYS A 42 2.01 29.01 23.40
N PRO A 43 2.12 29.95 24.39
CA PRO A 43 3.14 31.00 24.33
C PRO A 43 4.57 30.46 24.22
N CYS A 44 4.92 29.42 24.98
CA CYS A 44 6.25 28.79 24.87
C CYS A 44 6.50 28.20 23.48
N GLN A 45 5.49 27.58 22.87
CA GLN A 45 5.57 27.08 21.50
C GLN A 45 5.76 28.22 20.49
N ALA A 46 5.03 29.33 20.65
CA ALA A 46 5.13 30.48 19.75
C ALA A 46 6.52 31.12 19.80
N GLN A 47 7.11 31.26 20.99
CA GLN A 47 8.46 31.81 21.18
C GLN A 47 9.54 30.90 20.57
N HIS A 48 9.41 29.57 20.70
CA HIS A 48 10.36 28.62 20.14
C HIS A 48 10.17 28.37 18.62
N ARG A 49 9.11 28.94 18.00
CA ARG A 49 8.72 28.64 16.61
C ARG A 49 9.83 28.90 15.60
N THR A 50 10.65 29.93 15.79
CA THR A 50 11.75 30.26 14.85
C THR A 50 12.81 29.18 14.81
N ALA A 51 13.18 28.59 15.95
CA ALA A 51 14.15 27.50 16.03
C ALA A 51 13.55 26.13 15.62
N HIS A 52 12.26 25.93 15.90
CA HIS A 52 11.56 24.67 15.66
C HIS A 52 10.89 24.55 14.27
N GLY A 53 10.65 25.67 13.58
CA GLY A 53 9.75 25.72 12.43
C GLY A 53 10.13 24.78 11.28
N SER A 54 11.38 24.82 10.84
CA SER A 54 11.88 23.97 9.75
C SER A 54 11.81 22.48 10.10
N TYR A 55 12.20 22.12 11.33
CA TYR A 55 12.06 20.77 11.85
C TYR A 55 10.60 20.31 11.82
N CYS A 56 9.67 21.16 12.29
CA CYS A 56 8.26 20.84 12.34
C CYS A 56 7.67 20.58 10.95
N ILE A 57 7.99 21.44 9.99
CA ILE A 57 7.53 21.31 8.60
C ILE A 57 8.01 19.98 8.02
N ARG A 58 9.30 19.65 8.19
CA ARG A 58 9.86 18.38 7.71
C ARG A 58 9.12 17.17 8.29
N MET A 59 8.81 17.16 9.59
CA MET A 59 8.05 16.05 10.20
C MET A 59 6.62 15.96 9.67
N ILE A 60 5.94 17.10 9.47
CA ILE A 60 4.61 17.14 8.86
C ILE A 60 4.65 16.55 7.44
N THR A 61 5.60 16.99 6.62
CA THR A 61 5.79 16.50 5.24
C THR A 61 6.05 15.00 5.19
N ARG A 62 6.86 14.46 6.12
CA ARG A 62 7.06 13.01 6.22
C ARG A 62 5.78 12.26 6.65
N LYS A 63 4.97 12.85 7.54
CA LYS A 63 3.67 12.27 7.91
C LYS A 63 2.75 12.19 6.69
N GLU A 64 2.73 13.21 5.83
CA GLU A 64 1.91 13.22 4.61
C GLU A 64 2.18 11.99 3.73
N VAL A 65 3.46 11.71 3.39
CA VAL A 65 3.80 10.56 2.51
C VAL A 65 3.56 9.20 3.19
N VAL A 66 3.80 9.09 4.50
CA VAL A 66 3.49 7.86 5.25
C VAL A 66 1.99 7.60 5.31
N ARG A 67 1.19 8.66 5.54
CA ARG A 67 -0.27 8.60 5.53
C ARG A 67 -0.81 8.26 4.15
N ALA A 68 -0.25 8.82 3.09
CA ALA A 68 -0.59 8.45 1.71
C ALA A 68 -0.36 6.94 1.48
N GLY A 69 0.81 6.41 1.88
CA GLY A 69 1.06 4.97 1.79
C GLY A 69 0.05 4.11 2.56
N ARG A 70 -0.39 4.54 3.76
CA ARG A 70 -1.44 3.85 4.53
C ARG A 70 -2.79 3.84 3.81
N ILE A 71 -3.19 4.96 3.21
CA ILE A 71 -4.42 5.05 2.42
C ILE A 71 -4.33 4.13 1.20
N LEU A 72 -3.22 4.17 0.47
CA LEU A 72 -3.01 3.38 -0.75
C LEU A 72 -3.05 1.88 -0.48
N LYS A 73 -2.33 1.40 0.54
CA LYS A 73 -2.41 0.00 0.97
C LYS A 73 -3.83 -0.39 1.38
N SER A 74 -4.50 0.45 2.17
CA SER A 74 -5.85 0.14 2.64
C SER A 74 -6.88 0.12 1.51
N ALA A 75 -6.75 1.02 0.54
CA ALA A 75 -7.58 1.04 -0.67
C ALA A 75 -7.40 -0.25 -1.47
N PHE A 76 -6.15 -0.67 -1.68
CA PHE A 76 -5.83 -1.89 -2.41
C PHE A 76 -6.34 -3.15 -1.71
N LEU A 77 -6.09 -3.29 -0.41
CA LEU A 77 -6.57 -4.42 0.38
C LEU A 77 -8.10 -4.46 0.43
N THR A 78 -8.77 -3.30 0.47
CA THR A 78 -10.23 -3.22 0.40
C THR A 78 -10.74 -3.67 -0.97
N TYR A 79 -10.08 -3.24 -2.06
CA TYR A 79 -10.38 -3.70 -3.41
C TYR A 79 -10.25 -5.22 -3.52
N LYS A 80 -9.10 -5.79 -3.13
CA LYS A 80 -8.86 -7.24 -3.19
C LYS A 80 -9.72 -8.06 -2.24
N ALA A 81 -10.21 -7.47 -1.15
CA ALA A 81 -11.13 -8.14 -0.24
C ALA A 81 -12.54 -8.30 -0.85
N VAL A 82 -12.93 -7.46 -1.81
CA VAL A 82 -14.21 -7.55 -2.53
C VAL A 82 -14.04 -8.29 -3.87
N PHE A 83 -12.93 -8.04 -4.57
CA PHE A 83 -12.59 -8.64 -5.86
C PHE A 83 -11.38 -9.56 -5.71
N TYR A 84 -11.65 -10.75 -5.18
CA TYR A 84 -10.67 -11.81 -5.00
C TYR A 84 -10.87 -12.90 -6.05
N GLU A 85 -9.78 -13.34 -6.67
CA GLU A 85 -9.74 -14.25 -7.82
C GLU A 85 -9.30 -15.68 -7.44
N HIS A 86 -9.01 -15.93 -6.16
CA HIS A 86 -8.56 -17.22 -5.68
C HIS A 86 -9.56 -17.83 -4.71
N ASP A 87 -10.09 -19.00 -5.06
CA ASP A 87 -10.84 -19.83 -4.12
C ASP A 87 -9.87 -20.52 -3.16
N ILE A 88 -9.50 -19.85 -2.07
CA ILE A 88 -8.59 -20.40 -1.06
C ILE A 88 -9.38 -21.13 0.02
N LEU A 89 -8.88 -22.30 0.44
CA LEU A 89 -9.44 -23.09 1.54
C LEU A 89 -8.71 -22.83 2.86
N LYS A 90 -7.42 -22.54 2.79
CA LYS A 90 -6.54 -22.37 3.95
C LYS A 90 -5.33 -21.53 3.58
N ILE A 91 -4.81 -20.78 4.55
CA ILE A 91 -3.50 -20.13 4.49
C ILE A 91 -2.62 -20.81 5.55
N GLY A 92 -1.37 -21.11 5.21
CA GLY A 92 -0.40 -21.64 6.16
C GLY A 92 0.96 -20.99 5.96
N LEU A 93 1.60 -20.59 7.06
CA LEU A 93 2.98 -20.09 7.06
C LEU A 93 3.87 -21.09 7.81
N GLU A 94 4.77 -21.75 7.09
CA GLU A 94 5.69 -22.74 7.65
C GLU A 94 7.10 -22.48 7.12
N LYS A 95 8.09 -22.32 8.02
CA LYS A 95 9.52 -22.15 7.67
C LYS A 95 9.75 -21.13 6.53
N ASP A 96 9.16 -19.94 6.69
CA ASP A 96 9.23 -18.83 5.73
C ASP A 96 8.60 -19.10 4.36
N VAL A 97 7.69 -20.08 4.27
CA VAL A 97 6.88 -20.34 3.07
C VAL A 97 5.41 -20.11 3.40
N LEU A 98 4.81 -19.13 2.74
CA LEU A 98 3.38 -18.88 2.82
C LEU A 98 2.66 -19.67 1.73
N THR A 99 1.81 -20.61 2.12
CA THR A 99 1.06 -21.47 1.19
C THR A 99 -0.42 -21.08 1.19
N LEU A 100 -0.91 -20.73 0.00
CA LEU A 100 -2.34 -20.58 -0.27
C LEU A 100 -2.88 -21.91 -0.78
N HIS A 101 -3.68 -22.59 0.03
CA HIS A 101 -4.26 -23.87 -0.33
C HIS A 101 -5.51 -23.67 -1.18
N LEU A 102 -5.50 -24.20 -2.40
CA LEU A 102 -6.63 -24.17 -3.31
C LEU A 102 -7.41 -25.50 -3.25
N PRO A 103 -8.70 -25.52 -3.62
CA PRO A 103 -9.41 -26.77 -3.81
C PRO A 103 -8.74 -27.64 -4.87
N PRO A 104 -8.88 -28.98 -4.78
CA PRO A 104 -8.38 -29.86 -5.82
C PRO A 104 -9.02 -29.52 -7.16
N LEU A 105 -8.23 -29.61 -8.23
CA LEU A 105 -8.74 -29.49 -9.59
C LEU A 105 -9.82 -30.56 -9.83
N ARG A 106 -10.84 -30.23 -10.62
CA ARG A 106 -11.83 -31.24 -11.05
C ARG A 106 -11.14 -32.29 -11.91
N LEU A 107 -11.74 -33.49 -12.00
CA LEU A 107 -11.24 -34.61 -12.82
C LEU A 107 -11.07 -34.27 -14.31
N ASP A 108 -11.79 -33.26 -14.81
CA ASP A 108 -11.67 -32.74 -16.18
C ASP A 108 -10.52 -31.72 -16.34
N GLY A 109 -9.70 -31.53 -15.31
CA GLY A 109 -8.59 -30.59 -15.27
C GLY A 109 -9.00 -29.12 -15.16
N ARG A 110 -10.32 -28.82 -15.09
CA ARG A 110 -10.81 -27.44 -14.99
C ARG A 110 -10.83 -26.98 -13.53
N ARG A 111 -10.44 -25.72 -13.31
CA ARG A 111 -10.80 -25.03 -12.06
C ARG A 111 -12.32 -24.83 -12.06
N LEU A 112 -12.94 -24.82 -10.88
CA LEU A 112 -14.30 -24.28 -10.76
C LEU A 112 -14.29 -22.88 -11.41
N LYS A 113 -15.27 -22.64 -12.30
CA LYS A 113 -15.45 -21.39 -13.06
C LYS A 113 -15.16 -20.17 -12.17
N GLY A 114 -14.37 -19.22 -12.70
CA GLY A 114 -13.77 -18.08 -11.98
C GLY A 114 -14.67 -17.51 -10.88
N SER A 115 -14.33 -17.82 -9.63
CA SER A 115 -15.04 -17.37 -8.44
C SER A 115 -14.57 -15.97 -8.05
N TRP A 116 -14.64 -15.01 -8.99
CA TRP A 116 -14.50 -13.63 -8.58
C TRP A 116 -15.54 -13.35 -7.51
N GLY A 117 -15.08 -12.85 -6.39
CA GLY A 117 -15.92 -12.64 -5.24
C GLY A 117 -15.14 -12.19 -4.03
N PRO A 118 -15.81 -12.05 -2.87
CA PRO A 118 -15.17 -11.58 -1.67
C PRO A 118 -14.11 -12.57 -1.19
N PHE A 119 -13.04 -12.04 -0.61
CA PHE A 119 -12.04 -12.85 0.08
C PHE A 119 -12.71 -13.72 1.17
N PRO A 120 -12.44 -15.03 1.25
CA PRO A 120 -13.18 -15.92 2.13
C PRO A 120 -13.05 -15.54 3.61
N GLY A 121 -14.14 -15.06 4.21
CA GLY A 121 -14.13 -14.49 5.57
C GLY A 121 -13.95 -15.49 6.72
N LYS A 122 -14.10 -16.80 6.46
CA LYS A 122 -14.03 -17.87 7.49
C LYS A 122 -12.67 -18.56 7.59
N ILE A 123 -11.66 -18.12 6.85
CA ILE A 123 -10.33 -18.73 6.90
C ILE A 123 -9.59 -18.24 8.14
N PRO A 124 -9.20 -19.13 9.06
CA PRO A 124 -8.34 -18.77 10.18
C PRO A 124 -7.01 -18.25 9.64
N CYS A 125 -6.73 -16.97 9.84
CA CYS A 125 -5.47 -16.33 9.48
C CYS A 125 -5.22 -15.10 10.36
N ASN A 126 -3.94 -14.77 10.57
CA ASN A 126 -3.57 -13.49 11.18
C ASN A 126 -3.54 -12.36 10.11
N ILE A 127 -3.35 -11.11 10.56
CA ILE A 127 -3.35 -9.95 9.66
C ILE A 127 -2.26 -10.05 8.58
N THR A 128 -1.07 -10.53 8.93
CA THR A 128 0.07 -10.68 8.00
C THR A 128 -0.25 -11.68 6.90
N GLU A 129 -0.78 -12.84 7.27
CA GLU A 129 -1.19 -13.90 6.34
C GLU A 129 -2.32 -13.44 5.41
N ARG A 130 -3.31 -12.72 5.95
CA ARG A 130 -4.43 -12.18 5.19
C ARG A 130 -3.95 -11.16 4.16
N GLU A 131 -3.13 -10.20 4.56
CA GLU A 131 -2.60 -9.20 3.65
C GLU A 131 -1.70 -9.83 2.58
N ALA A 132 -0.88 -10.82 2.95
CA ALA A 132 -0.07 -11.57 2.00
C ALA A 132 -0.91 -12.28 0.94
N ALA A 133 -1.99 -12.94 1.36
CA ALA A 133 -2.91 -13.62 0.46
C ALA A 133 -3.66 -12.67 -0.48
N LEU A 134 -4.05 -11.48 0.01
CA LEU A 134 -4.69 -10.44 -0.79
C LEU A 134 -3.73 -9.79 -1.80
N CYS A 135 -2.44 -9.71 -1.46
CA CYS A 135 -1.42 -9.09 -2.31
C CYS A 135 -0.68 -10.07 -3.23
N PHE A 136 -0.94 -11.39 -3.11
CA PHE A 136 -0.19 -12.42 -3.83
C PHE A 136 -0.21 -12.18 -5.35
N LYS A 137 0.98 -11.93 -5.92
CA LYS A 137 1.21 -11.65 -7.35
C LYS A 137 0.48 -10.40 -7.88
N GLN A 138 0.16 -9.44 -7.02
CA GLN A 138 -0.62 -8.27 -7.40
C GLN A 138 0.19 -6.98 -7.62
N CYS A 139 1.51 -6.98 -7.48
CA CYS A 139 2.30 -5.73 -7.49
C CYS A 139 2.06 -4.84 -8.73
N ASN A 140 1.96 -5.43 -9.94
CA ASN A 140 1.67 -4.69 -11.17
C ASN A 140 0.22 -4.16 -11.23
N ALA A 141 -0.75 -4.99 -10.83
CA ALA A 141 -2.16 -4.62 -10.77
C ALA A 141 -2.38 -3.46 -9.79
N ALA A 142 -1.72 -3.53 -8.63
CA ALA A 142 -1.81 -2.50 -7.59
C ALA A 142 -1.29 -1.15 -8.07
N VAL A 143 -0.10 -1.11 -8.70
CA VAL A 143 0.43 0.16 -9.20
C VAL A 143 -0.42 0.74 -10.33
N ALA A 144 -1.04 -0.06 -11.19
CA ALA A 144 -1.97 0.46 -12.19
C ALA A 144 -3.25 1.02 -11.53
N LEU A 145 -3.92 0.22 -10.70
CA LEU A 145 -5.15 0.58 -10.00
C LEU A 145 -5.01 1.84 -9.14
N LEU A 146 -3.89 1.98 -8.42
CA LEU A 146 -3.67 3.03 -7.44
C LEU A 146 -3.08 4.31 -8.05
N GLY A 147 -2.74 4.33 -9.34
CA GLY A 147 -2.13 5.50 -9.99
C GLY A 147 -2.93 6.80 -9.80
N PRO A 148 -4.23 6.83 -10.17
CA PRO A 148 -5.07 8.01 -10.00
C PRO A 148 -5.17 8.46 -8.53
N LEU A 149 -5.34 7.53 -7.59
CA LEU A 149 -5.43 7.83 -6.15
C LEU A 149 -4.11 8.40 -5.62
N SER A 150 -2.97 7.81 -6.00
CA SER A 150 -1.63 8.27 -5.58
C SER A 150 -1.38 9.70 -6.01
N ARG A 151 -1.65 10.01 -7.28
CA ARG A 151 -1.52 11.38 -7.83
C ARG A 151 -2.47 12.36 -7.14
N LYS A 152 -3.72 11.95 -6.89
CA LYS A 152 -4.72 12.80 -6.23
C LYS A 152 -4.34 13.13 -4.78
N LEU A 153 -3.83 12.15 -4.02
CA LEU A 153 -3.41 12.35 -2.62
C LEU A 153 -2.19 13.26 -2.49
N LEU A 154 -1.16 13.03 -3.31
CA LEU A 154 0.14 13.70 -3.19
C LEU A 154 0.23 15.00 -4.00
N SER A 155 -0.80 15.35 -4.77
CA SER A 155 -0.88 16.62 -5.48
C SER A 155 -0.73 17.80 -4.50
N GLY A 156 0.22 18.70 -4.80
CA GLY A 156 0.46 19.92 -3.99
C GLY A 156 1.14 19.68 -2.63
N THR A 157 1.69 18.48 -2.39
CA THR A 157 2.42 18.15 -1.15
C THR A 157 3.94 18.29 -1.27
N GLY A 158 4.46 18.60 -2.46
CA GLY A 158 5.91 18.63 -2.74
C GLY A 158 6.53 17.25 -2.97
N TRP A 159 5.75 16.17 -2.87
CA TRP A 159 6.19 14.81 -3.18
C TRP A 159 5.96 14.48 -4.65
N ASP A 160 7.04 14.30 -5.39
CA ASP A 160 7.03 13.77 -6.74
C ASP A 160 7.06 12.25 -6.69
N ILE A 161 6.19 11.59 -7.46
CA ILE A 161 6.07 10.13 -7.49
C ILE A 161 6.48 9.53 -8.83
N THR A 162 7.25 8.45 -8.75
CA THR A 162 7.69 7.65 -9.89
C THR A 162 7.39 6.17 -9.65
N LEU A 163 7.29 5.41 -10.73
CA LEU A 163 7.13 3.98 -10.65
C LEU A 163 8.50 3.30 -10.61
N MET A 164 8.68 2.49 -9.59
CA MET A 164 9.89 1.73 -9.35
C MET A 164 9.63 0.25 -9.68
N ASN A 165 10.48 -0.34 -10.52
CA ASN A 165 10.44 -1.77 -10.83
C ASN A 165 11.82 -2.38 -10.62
N GLY A 166 11.87 -3.60 -10.13
CA GLY A 166 13.15 -4.25 -9.88
C GLY A 166 13.01 -5.60 -9.21
N GLN A 167 14.14 -6.07 -8.71
CA GLN A 167 14.25 -7.32 -7.99
C GLN A 167 14.32 -7.03 -6.49
N LEU A 168 13.43 -7.64 -5.72
CA LEU A 168 13.51 -7.72 -4.26
C LEU A 168 14.37 -8.94 -3.88
N LYS A 169 15.40 -8.74 -3.05
CA LYS A 169 16.27 -9.82 -2.55
C LYS A 169 16.02 -9.99 -1.05
N ASN A 170 15.75 -11.20 -0.59
CA ASN A 170 15.39 -11.50 0.82
C ASN A 170 13.95 -11.10 1.20
N PRO A 171 12.93 -11.71 0.57
CA PRO A 171 11.58 -11.64 1.12
C PRO A 171 11.55 -12.30 2.51
N VAL A 172 10.70 -11.80 3.43
CA VAL A 172 10.53 -12.39 4.77
C VAL A 172 9.93 -13.79 4.67
N PHE A 173 9.03 -13.99 3.70
CA PHE A 173 8.55 -15.32 3.32
C PHE A 173 8.33 -15.40 1.81
N ARG A 174 8.34 -16.63 1.29
CA ARG A 174 8.19 -16.93 -0.14
C ARG A 174 6.82 -17.56 -0.38
N PRO A 175 5.88 -16.84 -1.01
CA PRO A 175 4.54 -17.35 -1.18
C PRO A 175 4.46 -18.41 -2.27
N ARG A 176 3.45 -19.29 -2.20
CA ARG A 176 3.06 -20.24 -3.24
C ARG A 176 1.59 -20.62 -3.17
N LEU A 177 1.11 -21.23 -4.25
CA LEU A 177 -0.11 -22.04 -4.25
C LEU A 177 0.22 -23.49 -3.81
N SER A 178 -0.74 -24.19 -3.21
CA SER A 178 -0.61 -25.62 -2.89
C SER A 178 -0.29 -26.44 -4.14
N GLY A 179 0.73 -27.30 -4.06
CA GLY A 179 1.25 -28.08 -5.19
C GLY A 179 2.26 -27.33 -6.07
N GLY A 180 2.45 -26.04 -5.86
CA GLY A 180 3.45 -25.23 -6.54
C GLY A 180 4.78 -25.11 -5.78
N ASN A 181 5.78 -24.62 -6.50
CA ASN A 181 7.04 -24.20 -5.89
C ASN A 181 6.87 -22.84 -5.19
N PRO A 182 7.49 -22.62 -4.02
CA PRO A 182 7.69 -21.29 -3.46
C PRO A 182 8.34 -20.36 -4.46
N ASP A 183 7.99 -19.08 -4.39
CA ASP A 183 8.71 -18.04 -5.11
C ASP A 183 10.23 -18.14 -4.88
N PRO A 184 11.04 -17.74 -5.88
CA PRO A 184 12.48 -17.71 -5.73
C PRO A 184 12.91 -16.69 -4.64
N PRO A 185 14.14 -16.81 -4.09
CA PRO A 185 14.66 -15.83 -3.13
C PRO A 185 14.83 -14.40 -3.70
N VAL A 186 14.77 -14.27 -5.02
CA VAL A 186 14.85 -13.00 -5.76
C VAL A 186 13.64 -12.89 -6.66
N VAL A 187 12.80 -11.88 -6.44
CA VAL A 187 11.49 -11.73 -7.10
C VAL A 187 11.38 -10.38 -7.77
N TRP A 188 10.75 -10.34 -8.94
CA TRP A 188 10.34 -9.07 -9.55
C TRP A 188 9.22 -8.42 -8.74
N HIS A 189 9.34 -7.12 -8.53
CA HIS A 189 8.40 -6.33 -7.74
C HIS A 189 8.27 -4.91 -8.27
N ALA A 190 7.08 -4.35 -8.09
CA ALA A 190 6.74 -2.98 -8.45
C ALA A 190 6.31 -2.22 -7.19
N ALA A 191 6.81 -0.99 -7.04
CA ALA A 191 6.48 -0.10 -5.93
C ALA A 191 6.48 1.36 -6.41
N ILE A 192 6.04 2.28 -5.55
CA ILE A 192 6.01 3.71 -5.86
C ILE A 192 7.14 4.37 -5.08
N ARG A 193 8.01 5.12 -5.75
CA ARG A 193 9.01 5.95 -5.10
C ARG A 193 8.47 7.38 -5.02
N ALA A 194 8.57 7.98 -3.84
CA ALA A 194 8.20 9.36 -3.59
C ALA A 194 9.46 10.15 -3.19
N ARG A 195 9.74 11.25 -3.87
CA ARG A 195 10.86 12.15 -3.58
C ARG A 195 10.31 13.54 -3.27
N HIS A 196 10.72 14.11 -2.15
CA HIS A 196 10.33 15.47 -1.80
C HIS A 196 11.22 16.49 -2.53
N SER A 197 10.61 17.47 -3.18
CA SER A 197 11.30 18.42 -4.07
C SER A 197 12.30 19.33 -3.33
N GLU A 198 11.98 19.77 -2.10
CA GLU A 198 12.85 20.69 -1.35
C GLU A 198 13.90 19.95 -0.51
N SER A 199 13.48 18.92 0.23
CA SER A 199 14.35 18.22 1.18
C SER A 199 15.15 17.08 0.54
N GLN A 200 14.77 16.65 -0.66
CA GLN A 200 15.33 15.48 -1.35
C GLN A 200 15.19 14.17 -0.56
N GLU A 201 14.34 14.13 0.47
CA GLU A 201 14.03 12.90 1.18
C GLU A 201 13.25 11.95 0.27
N GLU A 202 13.53 10.66 0.39
CA GLU A 202 12.96 9.63 -0.48
C GLU A 202 12.29 8.52 0.31
N PHE A 203 11.06 8.20 -0.05
CA PHE A 203 10.27 7.13 0.55
C PHE A 203 9.84 6.13 -0.53
N ILE A 204 9.74 4.86 -0.15
CA ILE A 204 9.05 3.84 -0.93
C ILE A 204 7.69 3.63 -0.32
N ILE A 205 6.66 3.78 -1.15
CA ILE A 205 5.29 3.35 -0.88
C ILE A 205 5.11 2.00 -1.57
N ASP A 206 4.90 0.96 -0.77
CA ASP A 206 4.68 -0.41 -1.26
C ASP A 206 3.34 -0.95 -0.75
N PRO A 207 2.25 -0.74 -1.52
CA PRO A 207 0.92 -1.25 -1.16
C PRO A 207 0.84 -2.78 -1.11
N THR A 208 1.76 -3.47 -1.79
CA THR A 208 1.72 -4.94 -1.98
C THR A 208 2.86 -5.69 -1.32
N GLY A 209 3.77 -5.01 -0.63
CA GLY A 209 4.94 -5.62 0.01
C GLY A 209 4.60 -6.71 1.00
N ALA A 210 3.37 -6.71 1.53
CA ALA A 210 2.83 -7.77 2.37
C ALA A 210 2.88 -9.16 1.69
N GLN A 211 2.86 -9.24 0.34
CA GLN A 211 3.05 -10.52 -0.37
C GLN A 211 4.39 -11.20 -0.07
N TYR A 212 5.37 -10.44 0.43
CA TYR A 212 6.71 -10.89 0.83
C TYR A 212 7.02 -10.59 2.30
N GLY A 213 5.99 -10.29 3.10
CA GLY A 213 6.08 -10.00 4.53
C GLY A 213 6.55 -8.59 4.90
N ILE A 214 6.54 -7.65 3.94
CA ILE A 214 6.79 -6.23 4.20
C ILE A 214 5.46 -5.59 4.66
N SER A 215 5.25 -5.54 5.97
CA SER A 215 3.98 -5.05 6.53
C SER A 215 3.84 -3.52 6.45
N ARG A 216 4.95 -2.79 6.52
CA ARG A 216 4.94 -1.32 6.55
C ARG A 216 4.70 -0.76 5.12
N PRO A 217 3.60 -0.01 4.89
CA PRO A 217 3.23 0.44 3.55
C PRO A 217 4.11 1.57 3.00
N CYS A 218 4.85 2.25 3.86
CA CYS A 218 5.71 3.36 3.48
C CYS A 218 6.92 3.47 4.41
N MET A 219 8.12 3.54 3.86
CA MET A 219 9.37 3.69 4.62
C MET A 219 10.44 4.43 3.81
N PRO A 220 11.48 4.98 4.47
CA PRO A 220 12.59 5.62 3.78
C PRO A 220 13.26 4.69 2.76
N PHE A 221 13.62 5.24 1.60
CA PHE A 221 14.19 4.45 0.50
C PHE A 221 15.48 3.74 0.89
N SER A 222 16.36 4.42 1.63
CA SER A 222 17.60 3.85 2.15
C SER A 222 17.35 2.62 3.04
N GLN A 223 16.34 2.67 3.91
CA GLN A 223 15.95 1.54 4.76
C GLN A 223 15.39 0.39 3.93
N TYR A 224 14.54 0.70 2.94
CA TYR A 224 13.98 -0.30 2.03
C TYR A 224 15.09 -1.02 1.25
N GLN A 225 16.07 -0.29 0.72
CA GLN A 225 17.23 -0.87 0.04
C GLN A 225 18.11 -1.69 0.99
N ALA A 226 18.37 -1.22 2.20
CA ALA A 226 19.20 -1.94 3.16
C ALA A 226 18.57 -3.29 3.57
N ASN A 227 17.25 -3.28 3.83
CA ASN A 227 16.52 -4.46 4.30
C ASN A 227 16.33 -5.51 3.20
N TYR A 228 16.00 -5.07 1.98
CA TYR A 228 15.57 -5.98 0.90
C TYR A 228 16.52 -5.99 -0.31
N ARG A 229 17.70 -5.38 -0.17
CA ARG A 229 18.85 -5.42 -1.09
C ARG A 229 18.50 -5.43 -2.58
N GLY A 230 17.49 -4.64 -2.94
CA GLY A 230 16.88 -4.76 -4.24
C GLY A 230 17.80 -4.22 -5.34
N VAL A 231 17.68 -4.79 -6.54
CA VAL A 231 18.30 -4.26 -7.76
C VAL A 231 17.19 -3.65 -8.59
N TRP A 232 17.24 -2.34 -8.75
CA TRP A 232 16.14 -1.57 -9.32
C TRP A 232 16.51 -1.01 -10.68
N LEU A 233 15.55 -1.06 -11.59
CA LEU A 233 15.64 -0.38 -12.87
C LEU A 233 15.51 1.14 -12.66
N PRO A 234 15.91 1.95 -13.65
CA PRO A 234 15.61 3.38 -13.64
C PRO A 234 14.12 3.62 -13.43
N ASP A 235 13.81 4.56 -12.54
CA ASP A 235 12.43 4.96 -12.28
C ASP A 235 11.79 5.52 -13.55
N ARG A 236 10.50 5.25 -13.73
CA ARG A 236 9.72 5.81 -14.85
C ARG A 236 8.61 6.73 -14.34
N PRO A 237 8.10 7.64 -15.18
CA PRO A 237 6.92 8.42 -14.84
C PRO A 237 5.78 7.52 -14.36
N TYR A 238 5.07 7.95 -13.31
CA TYR A 238 3.93 7.21 -12.79
C TYR A 238 2.61 7.72 -13.37
N ASP A 239 2.45 7.45 -14.67
CA ASP A 239 1.30 7.85 -15.50
C ASP A 239 0.24 6.76 -15.66
N GLN A 240 0.48 5.58 -15.08
CA GLN A 240 -0.48 4.47 -15.13
C GLN A 240 -1.84 4.86 -14.54
N HIS A 241 -2.88 4.32 -15.15
CA HIS A 241 -4.26 4.38 -14.69
C HIS A 241 -4.80 2.95 -14.55
N GLU A 242 -6.02 2.84 -14.02
CA GLU A 242 -6.61 1.59 -13.55
C GLU A 242 -6.69 0.47 -14.60
N ARG A 243 -6.55 0.78 -15.89
CA ARG A 243 -6.58 -0.19 -17.00
C ARG A 243 -5.28 -0.32 -17.78
N THR A 244 -4.22 0.40 -17.42
CA THR A 244 -3.00 0.45 -18.26
C THR A 244 -2.38 -0.93 -18.50
N ASP A 245 -2.20 -1.75 -17.47
CA ASP A 245 -1.69 -3.12 -17.56
C ASP A 245 -2.64 -4.05 -18.34
N LEU A 246 -3.94 -3.91 -18.14
CA LEU A 246 -4.96 -4.73 -18.81
C LEU A 246 -5.03 -4.42 -20.32
N ASN A 247 -4.93 -3.14 -20.70
CA ASN A 247 -4.87 -2.73 -22.10
C ASN A 247 -3.62 -3.28 -22.79
N LEU A 248 -2.46 -3.27 -22.12
CA LEU A 248 -1.23 -3.86 -22.66
C LEU A 248 -1.36 -5.37 -22.94
N ILE A 249 -2.13 -6.09 -22.11
CA ILE A 249 -2.44 -7.51 -22.33
C ILE A 249 -3.32 -7.67 -23.58
N LEU A 250 -4.34 -6.82 -23.75
CA LEU A 250 -5.23 -6.85 -24.91
C LEU A 250 -4.50 -6.49 -26.22
N ASP A 251 -3.57 -5.54 -26.17
CA ASP A 251 -2.86 -5.02 -27.34
C ASP A 251 -1.71 -5.92 -27.82
N LYS A 252 -1.28 -6.91 -27.02
CA LYS A 252 -0.19 -7.85 -27.36
C LYS A 252 -0.64 -9.32 -27.29
N PRO A 253 -1.39 -9.82 -28.30
CA PRO A 253 -1.95 -11.17 -28.30
C PRO A 253 -0.90 -12.30 -28.19
N SER A 254 0.34 -12.07 -28.64
CA SER A 254 1.37 -13.11 -28.74
C SER A 254 1.96 -13.57 -27.39
N CYS A 255 1.82 -12.80 -26.30
CA CYS A 255 2.18 -13.25 -24.95
C CYS A 255 1.03 -14.01 -24.26
N THR A 256 -0.22 -13.69 -24.62
CA THR A 256 -1.40 -14.46 -24.20
C THR A 256 -1.47 -15.81 -24.92
N GLU A 257 -1.09 -15.91 -26.19
CA GLU A 257 -1.10 -17.19 -26.94
C GLU A 257 -0.23 -18.29 -26.30
N ILE A 258 0.91 -17.98 -25.70
CA ILE A 258 1.80 -19.00 -25.10
C ILE A 258 1.19 -19.60 -23.81
N ALA A 259 0.40 -18.84 -23.05
CA ALA A 259 -0.35 -19.37 -21.91
C ALA A 259 -1.71 -19.97 -22.31
N HIS A 260 -2.32 -19.47 -23.40
CA HIS A 260 -3.68 -19.81 -23.83
C HIS A 260 -3.75 -21.04 -24.76
N LEU A 261 -2.64 -21.41 -25.43
CA LEU A 261 -2.60 -22.59 -26.30
C LEU A 261 -2.53 -23.93 -25.54
N GLN A 262 -2.34 -23.94 -24.22
CA GLN A 262 -2.40 -25.18 -23.43
C GLN A 262 -3.80 -25.54 -22.94
N HIS A 263 -4.74 -24.59 -22.87
CA HIS A 263 -6.12 -24.86 -22.43
C HIS A 263 -7.13 -24.05 -23.27
N LYS A 264 -7.91 -24.74 -24.12
CA LYS A 264 -9.07 -24.20 -24.87
C LYS A 264 -10.19 -23.78 -23.92
N ASP A 265 -9.98 -22.75 -23.11
CA ASP A 265 -10.96 -22.22 -22.15
C ASP A 265 -11.25 -20.73 -22.43
N PRO A 266 -12.51 -20.32 -22.71
CA PRO A 266 -12.90 -18.92 -22.85
C PRO A 266 -12.90 -18.11 -21.53
N SER A 267 -12.67 -18.74 -20.36
CA SER A 267 -12.62 -18.10 -19.04
C SER A 267 -11.68 -16.88 -18.92
N PRO A 268 -10.45 -16.86 -19.46
CA PRO A 268 -9.48 -15.78 -19.20
C PRO A 268 -9.92 -14.41 -19.73
N MET A 269 -10.64 -14.37 -20.85
CA MET A 269 -11.16 -13.12 -21.42
C MET A 269 -12.38 -12.59 -20.64
N PHE A 270 -13.17 -13.49 -20.05
CA PHE A 270 -14.26 -13.11 -19.15
C PHE A 270 -13.68 -12.51 -17.86
N ASP A 271 -12.70 -13.18 -17.25
CA ASP A 271 -12.01 -12.71 -16.04
C ASP A 271 -11.36 -11.34 -16.26
N LEU A 272 -10.75 -11.12 -17.43
CA LEU A 272 -10.17 -9.83 -17.81
C LEU A 272 -11.22 -8.72 -17.91
N ARG A 273 -12.38 -8.99 -18.51
CA ARG A 273 -13.47 -8.01 -18.63
C ARG A 273 -14.07 -7.66 -17.27
N VAL A 274 -14.28 -8.64 -16.40
CA VAL A 274 -14.76 -8.42 -15.03
C VAL A 274 -13.80 -7.50 -14.27
N GLU A 275 -12.49 -7.80 -14.30
CA GLU A 275 -11.48 -6.93 -13.68
C GLU A 275 -11.48 -5.51 -14.29
N MET A 276 -11.58 -5.35 -15.61
CA MET A 276 -11.67 -4.02 -16.23
C MET A 276 -12.88 -3.21 -15.78
N CYS A 277 -14.02 -3.86 -15.55
CA CYS A 277 -15.23 -3.23 -15.02
C CYS A 277 -15.05 -2.87 -13.53
N ALA A 278 -14.56 -3.81 -12.71
CA ALA A 278 -14.32 -3.60 -11.29
C ALA A 278 -13.33 -2.45 -11.03
N ARG A 279 -12.26 -2.37 -11.82
CA ARG A 279 -11.28 -1.28 -11.72
C ARG A 279 -11.84 0.09 -12.14
N ALA A 280 -12.71 0.13 -13.15
CA ALA A 280 -13.40 1.39 -13.49
C ALA A 280 -14.40 1.81 -12.42
N HIS A 281 -15.10 0.85 -11.80
CA HIS A 281 -15.97 1.11 -10.65
C HIS A 281 -15.19 1.70 -9.48
N PHE A 282 -13.99 1.16 -9.20
CA PHE A 282 -13.06 1.75 -8.23
C PHE A 282 -12.63 3.17 -8.63
N ALA A 283 -12.24 3.39 -9.88
CA ALA A 283 -11.80 4.71 -10.35
C ALA A 283 -12.91 5.77 -10.31
N ASP A 284 -14.17 5.39 -10.54
CA ASP A 284 -15.33 6.27 -10.35
C ASP A 284 -15.42 6.78 -8.91
N PHE A 285 -15.31 5.88 -7.92
CA PHE A 285 -15.25 6.26 -6.51
C PHE A 285 -14.11 7.25 -6.23
N ILE A 286 -12.89 6.95 -6.70
CA ILE A 286 -11.73 7.83 -6.50
C ILE A 286 -11.96 9.21 -7.11
N SER A 287 -12.57 9.28 -8.29
CA SER A 287 -12.82 10.53 -9.01
C SER A 287 -13.83 11.39 -8.26
N ASN A 288 -14.93 10.78 -7.81
CA ASN A 288 -16.05 11.45 -7.14
C ASN A 288 -15.82 11.71 -5.64
N ARG A 289 -14.86 11.01 -5.01
CA ARG A 289 -14.58 11.20 -3.58
C ARG A 289 -13.93 12.56 -3.31
N LYS A 290 -14.66 13.40 -2.57
CA LYS A 290 -14.16 14.66 -2.00
C LYS A 290 -13.21 14.39 -0.83
N GLY A 291 -12.29 15.31 -0.58
CA GLY A 291 -11.38 15.25 0.58
C GLY A 291 -10.15 14.35 0.40
N LEU A 292 -9.99 13.64 -0.72
CA LEU A 292 -8.74 12.95 -1.07
C LEU A 292 -7.71 13.97 -1.54
N ASN A 293 -7.09 14.68 -0.60
CA ASN A 293 -6.10 15.70 -0.89
C ASN A 293 -5.21 15.95 0.34
N ARG A 294 -4.35 16.96 0.25
CA ARG A 294 -3.47 17.39 1.34
C ARG A 294 -4.18 17.64 2.66
N THR A 295 -5.43 18.12 2.68
CA THR A 295 -6.17 18.35 3.93
C THR A 295 -6.42 17.07 4.72
N MET A 296 -6.64 15.93 4.04
CA MET A 296 -6.71 14.63 4.70
C MET A 296 -5.35 14.24 5.27
N LEU A 297 -4.25 14.54 4.55
CA LEU A 297 -2.88 14.17 4.92
C LEU A 297 -2.28 15.05 6.03
N ASP A 298 -2.63 16.33 6.12
CA ASP A 298 -2.16 17.31 7.11
C ASP A 298 -3.10 17.45 8.32
N ASN A 299 -3.84 16.39 8.63
CA ASN A 299 -4.74 16.40 9.78
C ASN A 299 -4.00 16.09 11.10
N THR A 300 -4.64 16.33 12.23
CA THR A 300 -4.24 15.70 13.50
C THR A 300 -4.22 14.17 13.37
N ASP A 301 -3.46 13.46 14.20
CA ASP A 301 -3.41 11.99 14.13
C ASP A 301 -4.81 11.38 14.31
N ALA A 302 -5.57 11.84 15.31
CA ALA A 302 -6.94 11.36 15.53
C ALA A 302 -7.89 11.71 14.37
N GLY A 303 -7.75 12.92 13.79
CA GLY A 303 -8.53 13.33 12.63
C GLY A 303 -8.21 12.49 11.39
N PHE A 304 -6.93 12.19 11.16
CA PHE A 304 -6.49 11.30 10.09
C PHE A 304 -7.08 9.89 10.25
N GLU A 305 -7.00 9.29 11.44
CA GLU A 305 -7.58 7.96 11.68
C GLU A 305 -9.09 7.94 11.43
N LYS A 306 -9.81 8.99 11.85
CA LYS A 306 -11.25 9.12 11.59
C LYS A 306 -11.55 9.16 10.09
N GLU A 307 -10.85 10.02 9.34
CA GLU A 307 -11.03 10.15 7.89
C GLU A 307 -10.62 8.88 7.13
N MET A 308 -9.55 8.22 7.57
CA MET A 308 -9.09 6.95 7.00
C MET A 308 -10.14 5.85 7.17
N ASN A 309 -10.72 5.72 8.37
CA ASN A 309 -11.78 4.75 8.63
C ASN A 309 -13.04 5.03 7.82
N ALA A 310 -13.44 6.31 7.71
CA ALA A 310 -14.56 6.71 6.85
C ALA A 310 -14.29 6.37 5.39
N PHE A 311 -13.11 6.70 4.87
CA PHE A 311 -12.68 6.36 3.51
C PHE A 311 -12.77 4.85 3.23
N ILE A 312 -12.25 4.00 4.12
CA ILE A 312 -12.28 2.54 3.95
C ILE A 312 -13.71 2.01 3.97
N SER A 313 -14.55 2.52 4.88
CA SER A 313 -15.96 2.13 4.96
C SER A 313 -16.72 2.50 3.69
N ASP A 314 -16.56 3.75 3.23
CA ASP A 314 -17.24 4.26 2.04
C ASP A 314 -16.78 3.54 0.77
N LEU A 315 -15.47 3.29 0.65
CA LEU A 315 -14.92 2.51 -0.45
C LEU A 315 -15.51 1.10 -0.47
N ARG A 316 -15.53 0.41 0.67
CA ARG A 316 -16.09 -0.95 0.76
C ARG A 316 -17.56 -0.98 0.35
N ASN A 317 -18.35 -0.02 0.83
CA ASN A 317 -19.77 0.09 0.47
C ASN A 317 -19.95 0.33 -1.04
N HIS A 318 -19.15 1.22 -1.63
CA HIS A 318 -19.16 1.46 -3.07
C HIS A 318 -18.81 0.20 -3.85
N LEU A 319 -17.73 -0.50 -3.49
CA LEU A 319 -17.29 -1.72 -4.18
C LEU A 319 -18.31 -2.87 -4.07
N ASN A 320 -19.00 -3.00 -2.93
CA ASN A 320 -20.06 -3.98 -2.75
C ASN A 320 -21.29 -3.71 -3.63
N GLY A 321 -21.44 -2.49 -4.16
CA GLY A 321 -22.47 -2.13 -5.14
C GLY A 321 -22.10 -2.48 -6.59
N PHE A 322 -21.00 -3.19 -6.83
CA PHE A 322 -20.60 -3.63 -8.17
C PHE A 322 -21.57 -4.69 -8.70
N ASP A 323 -21.97 -4.54 -9.97
CA ASP A 323 -22.83 -5.48 -10.69
C ASP A 323 -21.96 -6.47 -11.49
N TRP A 324 -22.19 -7.77 -11.29
CA TRP A 324 -21.31 -8.88 -11.70
C TRP A 324 -21.59 -9.42 -13.11
#